data_AF-A0A7Y1YYN3-F1
#
_entry.id   AF-A0A7Y1YYN3-F1
#
_cell.length_a   1.000
_cell.length_b   1.000
_cell.length_c   1.000
_cell.angle_alpha   90.00
_cell.angle_beta   90.00
_cell.angle_gamma   90.00
#
_symmetry.space_group_name_H-M   'P 1'
#
loop_
_entity.id
_entity.type
_entity.pdbx_description
1 polymer ?
#
loop_
_entity_poly.entity_id
_entity_poly.type
_entity_poly.pdbx_seq_one_letter_code
_entity_poly.pdbx_strand_id
1 'polypeptide(L)'
;MTQRISPLRVMAAGASWRMFGSRRAAEILLQAMSGDDEQSRMLAGISLVRAGQRSFELIEKKVEAGEASAPAIRLLPDINGSQARAVLGKIAAGESGEMRLAARECIDLLDRMDALEPDDS
;
A
#
# COMPACT_ATOMS: atom_id res chain seq x y z
N MET A 1 -19.52 10.41 11.27
CA MET A 1 -20.02 10.32 9.87
C MET A 1 -18.83 10.01 8.97
N THR A 2 -18.60 8.74 8.63
CA THR A 2 -17.54 8.36 7.69
C THR A 2 -18.01 8.75 6.29
N GLN A 3 -17.38 9.77 5.71
CA GLN A 3 -17.78 10.29 4.40
C GLN A 3 -17.52 9.20 3.36
N ARG A 4 -18.57 8.63 2.75
CA ARG A 4 -18.42 7.65 1.67
C ARG A 4 -17.72 8.33 0.49
N ILE A 5 -16.49 7.92 0.20
CA ILE A 5 -15.81 8.30 -1.03
C ILE A 5 -16.47 7.50 -2.15
N SER A 6 -17.00 8.18 -3.17
CA SER A 6 -17.62 7.48 -4.30
C SER A 6 -16.56 6.82 -5.20
N PRO A 7 -16.86 5.67 -5.83
CA PRO A 7 -15.94 5.02 -6.77
C PRO A 7 -15.46 5.94 -7.90
N LEU A 8 -16.34 6.81 -8.41
CA LEU A 8 -15.98 7.82 -9.43
C LEU A 8 -14.88 8.78 -8.94
N ARG A 9 -14.96 9.20 -7.67
CA ARG A 9 -13.96 10.07 -7.07
C ARG A 9 -12.63 9.36 -6.86
N VAL A 10 -12.66 8.07 -6.50
CA VAL A 10 -11.46 7.22 -6.42
C VAL A 10 -10.82 7.06 -7.80
N MET A 11 -11.60 6.81 -8.85
CA MET A 11 -11.06 6.70 -10.21
C MET A 11 -10.40 8.01 -10.68
N ALA A 12 -11.07 9.15 -10.45
CA ALA A 12 -10.51 10.46 -10.77
C ALA A 12 -9.20 10.73 -10.00
N ALA A 13 -9.18 10.43 -8.69
CA ALA A 13 -7.98 10.52 -7.88
C ALA A 13 -6.87 9.58 -8.39
N GLY A 14 -7.20 8.35 -8.75
CA GLY A 14 -6.25 7.38 -9.30
C GLY A 14 -5.63 7.83 -10.63
N ALA A 15 -6.43 8.46 -11.49
CA ALA A 15 -5.95 9.07 -12.72
C ALA A 15 -5.02 10.28 -12.43
N SER A 16 -5.46 11.20 -11.56
CA SER A 16 -4.67 12.38 -11.19
C SER A 16 -3.37 12.04 -10.46
N TRP A 17 -3.36 11.00 -9.61
CA TRP A 17 -2.17 10.55 -8.89
C TRP A 17 -1.12 10.00 -9.85
N ARG A 18 -1.54 9.15 -10.79
CA ARG A 18 -0.64 8.56 -11.78
C ARG A 18 -0.08 9.63 -12.73
N MET A 19 -0.93 10.50 -13.25
CA MET A 19 -0.48 11.52 -14.21
C MET A 19 0.34 12.64 -13.56
N PHE A 20 -0.12 13.18 -12.42
CA PHE A 20 0.40 14.44 -11.88
C PHE A 20 1.02 14.31 -10.49
N GLY A 21 0.84 13.19 -9.80
CA GLY A 21 1.39 13.02 -8.45
C GLY A 21 0.73 13.96 -7.43
N SER A 22 -0.55 14.29 -7.64
CA SER A 22 -1.27 15.20 -6.75
C SER A 22 -1.38 14.65 -5.32
N ARG A 23 -0.84 15.37 -4.34
CA ARG A 23 -0.93 15.00 -2.91
C ARG A 23 -2.37 14.78 -2.46
N ARG A 24 -3.30 15.63 -2.90
CA ARG A 24 -4.72 15.49 -2.58
C ARG A 24 -5.32 14.21 -3.16
N ALA A 25 -4.86 13.80 -4.34
CA ALA A 25 -5.28 12.54 -4.94
C ALA A 25 -4.75 11.35 -4.13
N ALA A 26 -3.48 11.38 -3.72
CA ALA A 26 -2.90 10.38 -2.82
C ALA A 26 -3.68 10.23 -1.51
N GLU A 27 -4.05 11.33 -0.86
CA GLU A 27 -4.84 11.32 0.38
C GLU A 27 -6.22 10.68 0.17
N ILE A 28 -6.89 10.97 -0.95
CA ILE A 28 -8.18 10.34 -1.30
C ILE A 28 -8.01 8.82 -1.48
N LEU A 29 -6.93 8.38 -2.15
CA LEU A 29 -6.68 6.95 -2.37
C LEU A 29 -6.38 6.22 -1.06
N LEU A 30 -5.51 6.78 -0.21
CA LEU A 30 -5.20 6.20 1.11
C LEU A 30 -6.42 6.14 2.03
N GLN A 31 -7.27 7.17 2.00
CA GLN A 31 -8.53 7.17 2.74
C GLN A 31 -9.49 6.11 2.21
N ALA A 32 -9.60 5.96 0.88
CA ALA A 32 -10.45 4.95 0.26
C ALA A 32 -10.00 3.52 0.61
N MET A 33 -8.69 3.26 0.70
CA MET A 33 -8.13 1.97 1.13
C MET A 33 -8.57 1.55 2.54
N SER A 34 -8.82 2.52 3.42
CA SER A 34 -9.20 2.27 4.82
C SER A 34 -10.72 2.41 5.05
N GLY A 35 -11.50 2.63 3.99
CA GLY A 35 -12.95 2.79 4.06
C GLY A 35 -13.72 1.49 3.92
N ASP A 36 -15.04 1.54 4.14
CA ASP A 36 -15.91 0.35 4.14
C ASP A 36 -16.34 -0.13 2.74
N ASP A 37 -16.25 0.74 1.72
CA ASP A 37 -16.68 0.42 0.36
C ASP A 37 -15.65 -0.42 -0.40
N GLU A 38 -16.00 -1.68 -0.69
CA GLU A 38 -15.11 -2.66 -1.31
C GLU A 38 -14.63 -2.21 -2.70
N GLN A 39 -15.52 -1.67 -3.51
CA GLN A 39 -15.18 -1.19 -4.86
C GLN A 39 -14.17 -0.04 -4.79
N SER A 40 -14.37 0.90 -3.87
CA SER A 40 -13.44 2.02 -3.65
C SER A 40 -12.09 1.55 -3.13
N ARG A 41 -12.05 0.59 -2.19
CA ARG A 41 -10.79 -0.03 -1.74
C ARG A 41 -10.03 -0.67 -2.88
N MET A 42 -10.71 -1.50 -3.67
CA MET A 42 -10.11 -2.20 -4.82
C MET A 42 -9.56 -1.19 -5.85
N LEU A 43 -10.35 -0.19 -6.23
CA LEU A 43 -9.92 0.84 -7.19
C LEU A 43 -8.74 1.66 -6.67
N ALA A 44 -8.71 1.96 -5.37
CA ALA A 44 -7.60 2.66 -4.74
C ALA A 44 -6.32 1.82 -4.76
N GLY A 45 -6.39 0.54 -4.37
CA GLY A 45 -5.27 -0.39 -4.40
C GLY A 45 -4.67 -0.53 -5.80
N ILE A 46 -5.51 -0.80 -6.82
CA ILE A 46 -5.08 -0.89 -8.22
C ILE A 46 -4.39 0.41 -8.67
N SER A 47 -4.94 1.56 -8.30
CA SER A 47 -4.39 2.86 -8.69
C SER A 47 -3.03 3.13 -8.06
N LEU A 48 -2.86 2.77 -6.79
CA LEU A 48 -1.60 2.91 -6.06
C LEU A 48 -0.55 1.95 -6.61
N VAL A 49 -0.88 0.67 -6.79
CA VAL A 49 0.04 -0.33 -7.38
C VAL A 49 0.50 0.12 -8.77
N ARG A 50 -0.42 0.55 -9.62
CA ARG A 50 -0.09 1.05 -10.98
C ARG A 50 0.73 2.33 -11.01
N ALA A 51 0.72 3.13 -9.93
CA ALA A 51 1.62 4.29 -9.82
C ALA A 51 3.06 3.89 -9.46
N GLY A 52 3.30 2.62 -9.11
CA GLY A 52 4.63 2.07 -8.88
C GLY A 52 5.39 2.80 -7.78
N GLN A 53 6.66 3.11 -8.06
CA GLN A 53 7.62 3.71 -7.13
C GLN A 53 7.08 4.96 -6.41
N ARG A 54 6.28 5.79 -7.09
CA ARG A 54 5.68 6.97 -6.47
C ARG A 54 4.76 6.61 -5.30
N SER A 55 3.98 5.54 -5.43
CA SER A 55 3.14 5.06 -4.33
C SER A 55 3.96 4.40 -3.24
N PHE A 56 5.08 3.75 -3.59
CA PHE A 56 6.01 3.20 -2.61
C PHE A 56 6.53 4.30 -1.69
N GLU A 57 7.11 5.36 -2.25
CA GLU A 57 7.66 6.49 -1.50
C GLU A 57 6.60 7.19 -0.64
N LEU A 58 5.38 7.31 -1.16
CA LEU A 58 4.24 7.85 -0.40
C LEU A 58 3.94 6.99 0.84
N ILE A 59 3.86 5.68 0.68
CA ILE A 59 3.53 4.75 1.77
C ILE A 59 4.68 4.71 2.77
N GLU A 60 5.92 4.64 2.31
CA GLU A 60 7.13 4.70 3.16
C GLU A 60 7.13 5.97 4.02
N LYS A 61 6.91 7.14 3.42
CA LYS A 61 6.80 8.39 4.17
C LYS A 61 5.68 8.39 5.20
N LYS A 62 4.56 7.73 4.90
CA LYS A 62 3.45 7.57 5.86
C LYS A 62 3.81 6.63 7.00
N VAL A 63 4.60 5.60 6.74
CA VAL A 63 5.14 4.71 7.78
C VAL A 63 6.07 5.49 8.70
N GLU A 64 7.01 6.26 8.14
CA GLU A 64 7.94 7.10 8.91
C GLU A 64 7.22 8.14 9.78
N ALA A 65 6.10 8.68 9.29
CA ALA A 65 5.27 9.62 10.04
C ALA A 65 4.35 8.96 11.09
N GLY A 66 4.27 7.62 11.15
CA GLY A 66 3.33 6.91 12.02
C GLY A 66 1.86 7.05 11.59
N GLU A 67 1.61 7.42 10.33
CA GLU A 67 0.28 7.68 9.76
C GLU A 67 -0.18 6.59 8.79
N ALA A 68 0.64 5.56 8.55
CA ALA A 68 0.30 4.46 7.66
C ALA A 68 -0.75 3.53 8.27
N SER A 69 -1.56 2.93 7.40
CA SER A 69 -2.53 1.89 7.77
C SER A 69 -2.09 0.52 7.27
N ALA A 70 -2.58 -0.54 7.92
CA ALA A 70 -2.27 -1.92 7.55
C ALA A 70 -2.64 -2.24 6.07
N PRO A 71 -3.80 -1.80 5.54
CA PRO A 71 -4.10 -1.97 4.12
C PRO A 71 -3.11 -1.27 3.18
N ALA A 72 -2.54 -0.13 3.58
CA ALA A 72 -1.59 0.59 2.74
C ALA A 72 -0.24 -0.14 2.66
N ILE A 73 0.30 -0.63 3.78
CA ILE A 73 1.58 -1.35 3.77
C ILE A 73 1.50 -2.71 3.07
N ARG A 74 0.30 -3.32 3.03
CA ARG A 74 0.05 -4.58 2.30
C ARG A 74 0.25 -4.45 0.78
N LEU A 75 0.24 -3.23 0.24
CA LEU A 75 0.52 -2.98 -1.18
C LEU A 75 2.01 -2.93 -1.50
N LEU A 76 2.90 -2.80 -0.51
CA LEU A 76 4.34 -2.63 -0.76
C LEU A 76 4.95 -3.81 -1.54
N PRO A 77 4.65 -5.09 -1.22
CA PRO A 77 5.13 -6.22 -2.01
C PRO A 77 4.73 -6.16 -3.49
N ASP A 78 3.46 -5.82 -3.76
CA ASP A 78 2.91 -5.73 -5.12
C ASP A 78 3.50 -4.56 -5.92
N ILE A 79 3.98 -3.51 -5.23
CA ILE A 79 4.64 -2.36 -5.86
C ILE A 79 6.11 -2.66 -6.15
N ASN A 80 6.84 -3.12 -5.13
CA ASN A 80 8.27 -3.39 -5.21
C ASN A 80 8.70 -4.33 -4.06
N GLY A 81 8.66 -5.65 -4.30
CA GLY A 81 8.98 -6.66 -3.30
C GLY A 81 10.37 -6.49 -2.67
N SER A 82 11.40 -6.22 -3.48
CA SER A 82 12.78 -6.06 -3.02
C SER A 82 12.93 -4.91 -2.03
N GLN A 83 12.37 -3.73 -2.34
CA GLN A 83 12.41 -2.57 -1.43
C GLN A 83 11.46 -2.74 -0.24
N ALA A 84 10.30 -3.40 -0.45
CA ALA A 84 9.30 -3.62 0.59
C ALA A 84 9.88 -4.34 1.81
N ARG A 85 10.79 -5.31 1.60
CA ARG A 85 11.45 -6.06 2.68
C ARG A 85 12.07 -5.16 3.74
N ALA A 86 12.77 -4.09 3.34
CA ALA A 86 13.42 -3.18 4.27
C ALA A 86 12.40 -2.41 5.13
N VAL A 87 11.34 -1.88 4.50
CA VAL A 87 10.29 -1.13 5.19
C VAL A 87 9.48 -2.05 6.11
N LEU A 88 9.03 -3.20 5.61
CA LEU A 88 8.25 -4.17 6.34
C LEU A 88 9.04 -4.76 7.52
N GLY A 89 10.34 -5.00 7.34
CA GLY A 89 11.22 -5.50 8.42
C GLY A 89 11.27 -4.54 9.61
N LYS A 90 11.37 -3.23 9.36
CA LYS A 90 11.31 -2.20 10.42
C LYS A 90 9.97 -2.24 11.17
N ILE A 91 8.85 -2.36 10.44
CA ILE A 91 7.50 -2.43 11.04
C ILE A 91 7.34 -3.73 11.85
N ALA A 92 7.78 -4.86 11.32
CA ALA A 92 7.66 -6.18 11.94
C ALA A 92 8.46 -6.32 13.26
N ALA A 93 9.52 -5.52 13.41
CA ALA A 93 10.34 -5.40 14.62
C ALA A 93 9.74 -4.48 15.69
N GLY A 94 8.71 -3.70 15.35
CA GLY A 94 8.02 -2.79 16.27
C GLY A 94 7.11 -3.48 17.29
N GLU A 95 6.31 -2.67 17.98
CA GLU A 95 5.37 -3.12 19.00
C GLU A 95 4.26 -4.02 18.44
N SER A 96 3.62 -4.81 19.32
CA SER A 96 2.50 -5.66 18.93
C SER A 96 1.30 -4.86 18.48
N GLY A 97 0.80 -5.15 17.28
CA GLY A 97 -0.40 -4.54 16.74
C GLY A 97 -0.68 -4.99 15.31
N GLU A 98 -1.74 -4.45 14.74
CA GLU A 98 -2.20 -4.77 13.38
C GLU A 98 -1.11 -4.52 12.33
N MET A 99 -0.38 -3.41 12.43
CA MET A 99 0.72 -3.06 11.52
C MET A 99 1.84 -4.09 11.54
N ARG A 100 2.23 -4.57 12.73
CA ARG A 100 3.27 -5.61 12.88
C ARG A 100 2.82 -6.94 12.26
N LEU A 101 1.57 -7.32 12.48
CA LEU A 101 1.00 -8.54 11.91
C LEU A 101 0.97 -8.46 10.38
N ALA A 102 0.42 -7.38 9.83
CA ALA A 102 0.36 -7.16 8.39
C ALA A 102 1.76 -7.15 7.75
N ALA A 103 2.76 -6.54 8.41
CA ALA A 103 4.13 -6.56 7.91
C ALA A 103 4.73 -7.97 7.86
N ARG A 104 4.49 -8.79 8.89
CA ARG A 104 4.94 -10.19 8.92
C ARG A 104 4.26 -11.04 7.84
N GLU A 105 2.94 -10.89 7.66
CA GLU A 105 2.20 -11.56 6.59
C GLU A 105 2.79 -11.26 5.21
N CYS A 106 3.16 -10.01 4.96
CA CYS A 106 3.79 -9.60 3.70
C CYS A 106 5.20 -10.17 3.53
N ILE A 107 6.00 -10.24 4.59
CA ILE A 107 7.34 -10.87 4.54
C ILE A 107 7.21 -12.37 4.26
N ASP A 108 6.31 -13.06 4.97
CA ASP A 108 6.05 -14.49 4.75
C ASP A 108 5.59 -14.78 3.31
N LEU A 109 4.79 -13.88 2.73
CA LEU A 109 4.37 -13.98 1.33
C LEU A 109 5.57 -13.87 0.38
N LEU A 110 6.43 -12.87 0.58
CA LEU A 110 7.63 -12.66 -0.25
C LEU A 110 8.58 -13.86 -0.14
N ASP A 111 8.79 -14.40 1.07
CA ASP A 111 9.64 -15.58 1.28
C ASP A 111 9.10 -16.82 0.55
N ARG A 112 7.77 -16.98 0.51
CA ARG A 112 7.14 -18.07 -0.25
C ARG A 112 7.29 -17.88 -1.76
N MET A 113 7.23 -16.65 -2.25
CA MET A 113 7.42 -16.35 -3.67
C MET A 113 8.86 -16.68 -4.11
N ASP A 114 9.85 -16.24 -3.33
CA ASP A 114 11.27 -16.53 -3.60
C ASP A 114 11.56 -18.04 -3.56
N ALA A 115 10.88 -18.80 -2.70
CA ALA A 115 11.03 -20.26 -2.64
C ALA A 115 10.41 -21.00 -3.85
N LEU A 116 9.50 -20.35 -4.60
CA LEU A 116 8.85 -20.90 -5.79
C LEU A 116 9.55 -20.53 -7.10
N GLU A 117 10.43 -19.53 -7.07
CA GLU A 117 11.33 -19.16 -8.16
C GLU A 117 12.72 -19.76 -7.88
N PRO A 118 12.94 -21.07 -8.14
CA PRO A 118 14.29 -21.63 -8.00
C PRO A 118 15.23 -20.89 -8.94
N ASP A 119 16.37 -20.49 -8.38
CA ASP A 119 17.48 -19.82 -9.05
C ASP A 119 17.86 -20.62 -10.32
N ASP A 120 17.46 -20.14 -11.49
CA ASP A 120 17.94 -20.64 -12.79
C ASP A 120 19.41 -20.21 -12.93
N SER A 121 20.29 -20.87 -12.18
CA SER A 121 21.75 -20.78 -12.26
C SER A 121 22.31 -21.56 -13.45
#